data_AF-A0A4W5LWV9-F1
#
_entry.id   AF-A0A4W5LWV9-F1
#
_cell.length_a   1.000
_cell.length_b   1.000
_cell.length_c   1.000
_cell.angle_alpha   90.00
_cell.angle_beta   90.00
_cell.angle_gamma   90.00
#
_symmetry.space_group_name_H-M   'P 1'
#
loop_
_entity.id
_entity.type
_entity.pdbx_description
1 polymer ?
#
loop_
_entity_poly.entity_id
_entity_poly.type
_entity_poly.pdbx_seq_one_letter_code
_entity_poly.pdbx_strand_id
1 'polypeptide(L)'
;TFIEYWCLANLSWVEFAQDSWLLCVCLHHLAGCDENGHSYRLHDQWEKAYRGSTLLCTCNGAAGIKCKTKPQGEETCYDKYNDQTYPVGATYERAKDGMMWDCTCIGSARGKISCTIGNRCHEGGRSYKIGDTWRRPHETGDYMLDCVCLGNGKGEWTCKPVCECLSVSGPVHPCVSVCLSVDE
;
A
#
# COMPACT_ATOMS: atom_id res chain seq x y z
N THR A 1 51.45 16.53 -38.76
CA THR A 1 51.45 17.11 -37.40
C THR A 1 50.36 16.40 -36.63
N PHE A 2 50.72 15.61 -35.62
CA PHE A 2 49.76 14.92 -34.76
C PHE A 2 48.93 15.98 -34.04
N ILE A 3 47.62 15.98 -34.24
CA ILE A 3 46.71 16.82 -33.44
C ILE A 3 45.95 15.86 -32.54
N GLU A 4 46.35 15.81 -31.28
CA GLU A 4 45.55 15.22 -30.22
C GLU A 4 44.31 16.08 -30.03
N TYR A 5 43.12 15.50 -30.23
CA TYR A 5 41.86 16.19 -29.99
C TYR A 5 41.33 15.82 -28.62
N TRP A 6 41.67 16.64 -27.61
CA TRP A 6 40.96 16.65 -26.35
C TRP A 6 39.63 17.40 -26.55
N CYS A 7 38.55 16.64 -26.69
CA CYS A 7 37.20 17.16 -26.85
C CYS A 7 36.71 17.71 -25.50
N LEU A 8 36.93 19.01 -25.26
CA LEU A 8 36.35 19.71 -24.12
C LEU A 8 34.87 20.01 -24.43
N ALA A 9 34.01 19.70 -23.46
CA ALA A 9 32.56 19.79 -23.56
C ALA A 9 32.07 21.11 -24.19
N ASN A 10 31.15 20.99 -25.17
CA ASN A 10 30.27 22.02 -25.73
C ASN A 10 30.73 22.95 -26.87
N LEU A 11 31.66 22.57 -27.75
CA LEU A 11 31.83 23.32 -29.01
C LEU A 11 31.90 22.42 -30.25
N SER A 12 31.15 22.80 -31.29
CA SER A 12 31.27 22.31 -32.67
C SER A 12 32.57 22.81 -33.27
N TRP A 13 33.28 21.96 -34.01
CA TRP A 13 34.52 22.32 -34.70
C TRP A 13 34.23 22.48 -36.20
N VAL A 14 34.88 23.44 -36.83
CA VAL A 14 34.78 23.68 -38.27
C VAL A 14 36.09 23.25 -38.90
N GLU A 15 36.05 22.29 -39.82
CA GLU A 15 37.23 21.83 -40.56
C GLU A 15 37.13 22.32 -42.01
N PHE A 16 38.23 22.85 -42.55
CA PHE A 16 38.29 23.38 -43.91
C PHE A 16 38.86 22.30 -44.83
N ALA A 17 38.03 21.67 -45.65
CA ALA A 17 38.46 20.71 -46.66
C ALA A 17 37.83 21.07 -48.01
N GLN A 18 38.68 21.39 -48.99
CA GLN A 18 38.32 21.64 -50.40
C GLN A 18 37.13 22.62 -50.59
N ASP A 19 37.35 23.89 -50.21
CA ASP A 19 36.47 25.03 -50.50
C ASP A 19 35.00 24.90 -50.02
N SER A 20 34.72 24.05 -49.04
CA SER A 20 33.40 23.94 -48.41
C SER A 20 33.50 23.92 -46.89
N TRP A 21 32.62 24.65 -46.22
CA TRP A 21 32.52 24.71 -44.77
C TRP A 21 31.73 23.50 -44.27
N LEU A 22 32.40 22.51 -43.67
CA LEU A 22 31.73 21.38 -43.00
C LEU A 22 31.47 21.74 -41.53
N LEU A 23 30.19 21.75 -41.14
CA LEU A 23 29.78 21.96 -39.75
C LEU A 23 29.74 20.59 -39.04
N CYS A 24 30.81 20.25 -38.29
CA CYS A 24 30.85 19.02 -37.50
C CYS A 24 30.23 19.27 -36.12
N VAL A 25 28.95 18.90 -35.98
CA VAL A 25 28.25 18.93 -34.69
C VAL A 25 28.67 17.70 -33.88
N CYS A 26 29.22 17.89 -32.69
CA CYS A 26 29.43 16.78 -31.76
C CYS A 26 28.09 16.09 -31.49
N LEU A 27 27.93 14.86 -32.00
CA LEU A 27 26.69 14.06 -31.94
C LEU A 27 26.37 13.53 -30.52
N HIS A 28 26.68 14.29 -29.46
CA HIS A 28 26.50 13.86 -28.07
C HIS A 28 25.03 13.58 -27.70
N HIS A 29 24.06 14.14 -28.44
CA HIS A 29 22.63 13.89 -28.21
C HIS A 29 22.11 12.58 -28.82
N LEU A 30 22.90 11.89 -29.65
CA LEU A 30 22.54 10.63 -30.30
C LEU A 30 23.45 9.46 -29.87
N ALA A 31 24.21 9.62 -28.78
CA ALA A 31 24.99 8.53 -28.22
C ALA A 31 24.02 7.44 -27.75
N GLY A 32 23.82 6.42 -28.57
CA GLY A 32 23.16 5.18 -28.16
C GLY A 32 23.98 4.47 -27.10
N CYS A 33 23.36 3.53 -26.39
CA CYS A 33 24.06 2.69 -25.44
C CYS A 33 24.45 1.37 -26.10
N ASP A 34 25.64 0.85 -25.84
CA ASP A 34 26.04 -0.50 -26.23
C ASP A 34 26.13 -1.39 -24.99
N GLU A 35 25.44 -2.54 -25.03
CA GLU A 35 25.50 -3.56 -23.97
C GLU A 35 25.63 -4.95 -24.59
N ASN A 36 26.67 -5.71 -24.23
CA ASN A 36 26.89 -7.08 -24.70
C ASN A 36 26.81 -7.25 -26.23
N GLY A 37 27.25 -6.24 -27.01
CA GLY A 37 27.20 -6.25 -28.47
C GLY A 37 25.83 -5.91 -29.07
N HIS A 38 24.87 -5.47 -28.25
CA HIS A 38 23.61 -4.88 -28.70
C HIS A 38 23.65 -3.36 -28.56
N SER A 39 23.27 -2.66 -29.64
CA SER A 39 23.13 -1.21 -29.64
C SER A 39 21.68 -0.79 -29.40
N TYR A 40 21.50 0.12 -28.45
CA TYR A 40 20.22 0.65 -27.99
C TYR A 40 20.16 2.15 -28.27
N ARG A 41 19.01 2.63 -28.74
CA ARG A 41 18.74 4.05 -28.93
C ARG A 41 18.48 4.74 -27.59
N LEU A 42 18.60 6.06 -27.59
CA LEU A 42 18.24 6.88 -26.43
C LEU A 42 16.80 6.57 -25.99
N HIS A 43 16.61 6.29 -24.70
CA HIS A 43 15.35 5.87 -24.06
C HIS A 43 14.84 4.47 -24.40
N ASP A 44 15.59 3.67 -25.16
CA ASP A 44 15.26 2.26 -25.33
C ASP A 44 15.25 1.56 -23.96
N GLN A 45 14.25 0.70 -23.79
CA GLN A 45 14.08 -0.12 -22.60
C GLN A 45 14.07 -1.59 -22.98
N TRP A 46 14.83 -2.39 -22.24
CA TRP A 46 14.89 -3.83 -22.44
C TRP A 46 14.91 -4.57 -21.10
N GLU A 47 14.41 -5.79 -21.14
CA GLU A 47 14.42 -6.70 -20.00
C GLU A 47 15.59 -7.67 -20.13
N LYS A 48 16.35 -7.88 -19.04
CA LYS A 48 17.40 -8.90 -18.98
C LYS A 48 17.31 -9.71 -17.70
N ALA A 49 17.67 -10.99 -17.79
CA ALA A 49 17.76 -11.85 -16.62
C ALA A 49 19.02 -11.50 -15.80
N TYR A 50 18.86 -11.41 -14.48
CA TYR A 50 19.94 -11.21 -13.54
C TYR A 50 19.71 -12.06 -12.28
N ARG A 51 20.54 -13.09 -12.09
CA ARG A 51 20.50 -13.99 -10.92
C ARG A 51 19.08 -14.48 -10.56
N GLY A 52 18.28 -14.83 -11.56
CA GLY A 52 16.91 -15.33 -11.39
C GLY A 52 15.82 -14.25 -11.23
N SER A 53 16.17 -12.96 -11.33
CA SER A 53 15.22 -11.83 -11.40
C SER A 53 15.29 -11.13 -12.76
N THR A 54 14.30 -10.33 -13.12
CA THR A 54 14.32 -9.51 -14.36
C THR A 54 14.74 -8.08 -14.03
N LEU A 55 15.71 -7.54 -14.76
CA LEU A 55 16.06 -6.12 -14.73
C LEU A 55 15.41 -5.42 -15.91
N LEU A 56 14.76 -4.29 -15.65
CA LEU A 56 14.36 -3.32 -16.66
C LEU A 56 15.47 -2.28 -16.81
N CYS A 57 16.18 -2.32 -17.93
CA CYS A 57 17.26 -1.39 -18.27
C CYS A 57 16.74 -0.28 -19.19
N THR A 58 17.27 0.93 -19.02
CA THR A 58 16.95 2.11 -19.84
C THR A 58 18.23 2.78 -20.29
N CYS A 59 18.34 3.07 -21.59
CA CYS A 59 19.43 3.88 -22.13
C CYS A 59 19.20 5.37 -21.89
N ASN A 60 20.12 6.04 -21.18
CA ASN A 60 20.08 7.50 -20.93
C ASN A 60 21.16 8.25 -21.73
N GLY A 61 21.57 7.66 -22.86
CA GLY A 61 22.57 8.22 -23.77
C GLY A 61 23.94 8.40 -23.12
N ALA A 62 24.45 9.63 -23.07
CA ALA A 62 25.72 9.94 -22.42
C ALA A 62 25.77 9.59 -20.92
N ALA A 63 24.62 9.51 -20.25
CA ALA A 63 24.53 9.08 -18.85
C ALA A 63 24.58 7.54 -18.70
N GLY A 64 24.61 6.79 -19.81
CA GLY A 64 24.74 5.34 -19.83
C GLY A 64 23.44 4.57 -19.53
N ILE A 65 23.60 3.29 -19.20
CA ILE A 65 22.51 2.34 -19.01
C ILE A 65 22.13 2.30 -17.52
N LYS A 66 20.85 2.55 -17.23
CA LYS A 66 20.32 2.44 -15.87
C LYS A 66 19.35 1.28 -15.78
N CYS A 67 19.68 0.28 -14.96
CA CYS A 67 18.84 -0.88 -14.73
C CYS A 67 18.15 -0.82 -13.37
N LYS A 68 16.87 -1.19 -13.33
CA LYS A 68 16.08 -1.38 -12.11
C LYS A 68 15.58 -2.81 -12.08
N THR A 69 15.53 -3.43 -10.91
CA THR A 69 14.85 -4.72 -10.77
C THR A 69 13.36 -4.54 -11.05
N LYS A 70 12.84 -5.24 -12.05
CA LYS A 70 11.40 -5.40 -12.22
C LYS A 70 10.92 -6.18 -10.98
N PRO A 71 9.96 -5.65 -10.21
CA PRO A 71 9.37 -6.43 -9.12
C PRO A 71 8.86 -7.75 -9.71
N GLN A 72 9.34 -8.86 -9.15
CA GLN A 72 9.14 -10.20 -9.69
C GLN A 72 7.69 -10.62 -9.49
N GLY A 73 6.83 -10.23 -10.43
CA GLY A 73 5.39 -10.35 -10.26
C GLY A 73 4.90 -9.39 -9.17
N GLU A 74 3.64 -9.02 -9.27
CA GLU A 74 2.93 -8.49 -8.13
C GLU A 74 2.97 -9.61 -7.07
N GLU A 75 3.80 -9.47 -6.04
CA GLU A 75 3.83 -10.49 -4.98
C GLU A 75 2.41 -10.58 -4.40
N THR A 76 1.95 -11.80 -4.21
CA THR A 76 0.64 -12.04 -3.64
C THR A 76 0.75 -13.05 -2.51
N CYS A 77 -0.19 -12.95 -1.58
CA CYS A 77 -0.37 -13.92 -0.52
C CYS A 77 -1.65 -14.70 -0.80
N TYR A 78 -1.52 -16.02 -0.96
CA TYR A 78 -2.66 -16.91 -1.01
C TYR A 78 -3.10 -17.27 0.42
N ASP A 79 -4.34 -16.94 0.75
CA ASP A 79 -4.97 -17.31 2.01
C ASP A 79 -5.82 -18.56 1.86
N LYS A 80 -5.34 -19.67 2.41
CA LYS A 80 -6.05 -20.95 2.44
C LYS A 80 -7.39 -20.95 3.20
N TYR A 81 -7.64 -19.98 4.08
CA TYR A 81 -8.88 -19.93 4.87
C TYR A 81 -10.03 -19.28 4.10
N ASN A 82 -9.72 -18.25 3.32
CA ASN A 82 -10.68 -17.54 2.48
C ASN A 82 -10.69 -18.06 1.03
N ASP A 83 -9.74 -18.95 0.68
CA ASP A 83 -9.46 -19.40 -0.68
C ASP A 83 -9.30 -18.24 -1.67
N GLN A 84 -8.59 -17.20 -1.22
CA GLN A 84 -8.41 -15.94 -1.95
C GLN A 84 -6.95 -15.52 -1.96
N THR A 85 -6.58 -14.81 -3.02
CA THR A 85 -5.24 -14.26 -3.21
C THR A 85 -5.29 -12.75 -3.05
N TYR A 86 -4.42 -12.22 -2.18
CA TYR A 86 -4.34 -10.79 -1.87
C TYR A 86 -3.01 -10.20 -2.34
N PRO A 87 -2.98 -8.96 -2.88
CA PRO A 87 -1.74 -8.28 -3.19
C PRO A 87 -0.99 -7.85 -1.93
N VAL A 88 0.34 -7.70 -2.01
CA VAL A 88 1.13 -7.15 -0.89
C VAL A 88 0.59 -5.81 -0.44
N GLY A 89 0.49 -5.62 0.88
CA GLY A 89 -0.07 -4.43 1.50
C GLY A 89 -1.58 -4.46 1.67
N ALA A 90 -2.29 -5.40 1.06
CA ALA A 90 -3.72 -5.56 1.30
C ALA A 90 -4.00 -6.01 2.74
N THR A 91 -4.96 -5.32 3.37
CA THR A 91 -5.55 -5.67 4.66
C THR A 91 -6.95 -6.23 4.44
N TYR A 92 -7.27 -7.36 5.07
CA TYR A 92 -8.55 -8.03 4.90
C TYR A 92 -8.99 -8.76 6.17
N GLU A 93 -10.27 -9.13 6.22
CA GLU A 93 -10.86 -9.83 7.35
C GLU A 93 -10.89 -11.33 7.10
N ARG A 94 -10.59 -12.12 8.14
CA ARG A 94 -10.64 -13.57 8.10
C ARG A 94 -11.46 -14.11 9.26
N ALA A 95 -12.49 -14.90 8.95
CA ALA A 95 -13.21 -15.68 9.95
C ALA A 95 -12.43 -16.97 10.24
N LYS A 96 -11.98 -17.16 11.48
CA LYS A 96 -11.27 -18.37 11.91
C LYS A 96 -11.62 -18.68 13.36
N ASP A 97 -12.03 -19.92 13.62
CA ASP A 97 -12.36 -20.43 14.95
C ASP A 97 -13.42 -19.58 15.68
N GLY A 98 -14.42 -19.07 14.95
CA GLY A 98 -15.49 -18.23 15.51
C GLY A 98 -15.06 -16.79 15.87
N MET A 99 -13.83 -16.41 15.54
CA MET A 99 -13.30 -15.05 15.73
C MET A 99 -12.97 -14.43 14.38
N MET A 100 -13.13 -13.11 14.29
CA MET A 100 -12.66 -12.34 13.13
C MET A 100 -11.25 -11.84 13.39
N TRP A 101 -10.38 -12.04 12.41
CA TRP A 101 -8.98 -11.61 12.43
C TRP A 101 -8.75 -10.54 11.38
N ASP A 102 -7.96 -9.52 11.72
CA ASP A 102 -7.46 -8.56 10.76
C ASP A 102 -6.12 -9.05 10.23
N CYS A 103 -6.11 -9.45 8.96
CA CYS A 103 -4.96 -10.01 8.27
C CYS A 103 -4.35 -9.00 7.30
N THR A 104 -3.04 -9.09 7.08
CA THR A 104 -2.29 -8.27 6.13
C THR A 104 -1.35 -9.16 5.32
N CYS A 105 -1.37 -9.00 3.99
CA CYS A 105 -0.39 -9.63 3.11
C CYS A 105 0.93 -8.84 3.14
N ILE A 106 2.00 -9.44 3.65
CA ILE A 106 3.30 -8.78 3.82
C ILE A 106 4.22 -9.00 2.61
N GLY A 107 4.07 -10.12 1.87
CA GLY A 107 4.91 -10.37 0.69
C GLY A 107 6.41 -10.47 1.01
N SER A 108 6.80 -11.37 1.91
CA SER A 108 8.21 -11.61 2.24
C SER A 108 8.83 -12.72 1.38
N ALA A 109 8.76 -12.61 0.04
CA ALA A 109 9.16 -13.59 -0.98
C ALA A 109 8.43 -14.96 -0.94
N ARG A 110 7.71 -15.27 0.14
CA ARG A 110 6.96 -16.52 0.35
C ARG A 110 5.46 -16.30 0.54
N GLY A 111 4.95 -15.09 0.25
CA GLY A 111 3.53 -14.77 0.50
C GLY A 111 3.16 -14.78 1.99
N LYS A 112 4.03 -14.23 2.85
CA LYS A 112 3.79 -14.18 4.31
C LYS A 112 2.52 -13.37 4.63
N ILE A 113 1.61 -13.97 5.39
CA ILE A 113 0.42 -13.31 5.94
C ILE A 113 0.60 -13.14 7.45
N SER A 114 0.32 -11.95 7.96
CA SER A 114 0.22 -11.68 9.41
C SER A 114 -1.22 -11.38 9.77
N CYS A 115 -1.73 -11.98 10.85
CA CYS A 115 -3.08 -11.75 11.33
C CYS A 115 -3.04 -11.38 12.81
N THR A 116 -3.89 -10.45 13.22
CA THR A 116 -4.02 -10.01 14.61
C THR A 116 -5.48 -9.92 15.02
N ILE A 117 -5.71 -10.15 16.31
CA ILE A 117 -6.99 -9.93 16.98
C ILE A 117 -6.97 -8.68 17.86
N GLY A 118 -5.79 -8.08 18.08
CA GLY A 118 -5.59 -7.02 19.07
C GLY A 118 -6.37 -5.73 18.81
N ASN A 119 -6.82 -5.52 17.56
CA ASN A 119 -7.60 -4.35 17.15
C ASN A 119 -9.12 -4.61 17.16
N ARG A 120 -9.57 -5.71 17.78
CA ARG A 120 -10.99 -6.10 17.83
C ARG A 120 -11.46 -6.41 19.24
N CYS A 121 -12.73 -6.10 19.49
CA CYS A 121 -13.46 -6.50 20.68
C CYS A 121 -14.38 -7.68 20.34
N HIS A 122 -14.42 -8.70 21.20
CA HIS A 122 -15.19 -9.92 20.96
C HIS A 122 -16.26 -10.12 22.03
N GLU A 123 -17.50 -10.31 21.59
CA GLU A 123 -18.67 -10.47 22.45
C GLU A 123 -19.70 -11.35 21.74
N GLY A 124 -20.18 -12.41 22.41
CA GLY A 124 -21.30 -13.23 21.92
C GLY A 124 -21.10 -13.84 20.53
N GLY A 125 -19.86 -14.18 20.16
CA GLY A 125 -19.51 -14.69 18.82
C GLY A 125 -19.47 -13.62 17.73
N ARG A 126 -19.66 -12.35 18.07
CA ARG A 126 -19.45 -11.20 17.19
C ARG A 126 -18.12 -10.54 17.49
N SER A 127 -17.59 -9.87 16.46
CA SER A 127 -16.31 -9.15 16.53
C SER A 127 -16.52 -7.74 16.04
N TYR A 128 -16.09 -6.76 16.83
CA TYR A 128 -16.31 -5.34 16.60
C TYR A 128 -14.96 -4.63 16.44
N LYS A 129 -14.88 -3.67 15.52
CA LYS A 129 -13.71 -2.80 15.34
C LYS A 129 -13.70 -1.72 16.41
N ILE A 130 -12.53 -1.14 16.66
CA ILE A 130 -12.39 0.02 17.56
C ILE A 130 -13.31 1.15 17.07
N GLY A 131 -14.13 1.68 17.98
CA GLY A 131 -15.13 2.69 17.69
C GLY A 131 -16.51 2.14 17.30
N ASP A 132 -16.63 0.85 16.97
CA ASP A 132 -17.94 0.25 16.71
C ASP A 132 -18.77 0.21 18.00
N THR A 133 -20.07 0.43 17.85
CA THR A 133 -21.05 0.33 18.92
C THR A 133 -22.06 -0.78 18.67
N TRP A 134 -22.47 -1.50 19.70
CA TRP A 134 -23.51 -2.53 19.62
C TRP A 134 -24.44 -2.52 20.81
N ARG A 135 -25.64 -3.08 20.64
CA ARG A 135 -26.61 -3.28 21.71
C ARG A 135 -26.62 -4.71 22.19
N ARG A 136 -26.74 -4.87 23.51
CA ARG A 136 -26.99 -6.17 24.16
C ARG A 136 -27.96 -5.99 25.33
N PRO A 137 -28.75 -7.02 25.68
CA PRO A 137 -29.49 -7.00 26.94
C PRO A 137 -28.52 -7.04 28.13
N HIS A 138 -28.92 -6.40 29.23
CA HIS A 138 -28.33 -6.61 30.54
C HIS A 138 -28.49 -8.08 30.97
N GLU A 139 -27.66 -8.57 31.88
CA GLU A 139 -27.69 -9.97 32.33
C GLU A 139 -29.05 -10.39 32.90
N THR A 140 -29.78 -9.46 33.51
CA THR A 140 -31.14 -9.68 34.02
C THR A 140 -32.22 -9.64 32.92
N GLY A 141 -31.91 -9.08 31.74
CA GLY A 141 -32.83 -8.96 30.61
C GLY A 141 -33.78 -7.77 30.67
N ASP A 142 -33.76 -6.97 31.74
CA ASP A 142 -34.77 -5.92 31.97
C ASP A 142 -34.53 -4.64 31.18
N TYR A 143 -33.30 -4.42 30.70
CA TYR A 143 -32.94 -3.24 29.94
C TYR A 143 -31.78 -3.50 28.98
N MET A 144 -31.66 -2.62 27.98
CA MET A 144 -30.64 -2.70 26.94
C MET A 144 -29.44 -1.83 27.31
N LEU A 145 -28.25 -2.31 26.92
CA LEU A 145 -26.99 -1.61 27.04
C LEU A 145 -26.48 -1.23 25.64
N ASP A 146 -25.98 -0.01 25.50
CA ASP A 146 -25.16 0.45 24.38
C ASP A 146 -23.68 0.27 24.74
N CYS A 147 -22.99 -0.56 23.96
CA CYS A 147 -21.59 -0.91 24.13
C CYS A 147 -20.72 -0.25 23.06
N VAL A 148 -19.45 0.01 23.39
CA VAL A 148 -18.45 0.55 22.47
C VAL A 148 -17.12 -0.20 22.59
N CYS A 149 -16.49 -0.50 21.45
CA CYS A 149 -15.17 -1.09 21.41
C CYS A 149 -14.07 -0.02 21.56
N LEU A 150 -13.26 -0.11 22.61
CA LEU A 150 -12.16 0.81 22.90
C LEU A 150 -10.82 0.28 22.37
N GLY A 151 -10.61 -1.04 22.44
CA GLY A 151 -9.43 -1.69 21.88
C GLY A 151 -8.10 -1.26 22.49
N ASN A 152 -8.03 -1.02 23.81
CA ASN A 152 -6.83 -0.68 24.59
C ASN A 152 -5.73 -1.78 24.59
N GLY A 153 -5.31 -2.26 23.41
CA GLY A 153 -4.32 -3.32 23.19
C GLY A 153 -4.78 -4.74 23.54
N LYS A 154 -5.95 -4.90 24.17
CA LYS A 154 -6.51 -6.20 24.61
C LYS A 154 -7.93 -6.48 24.12
N GLY A 155 -8.49 -5.62 23.26
CA GLY A 155 -9.90 -5.71 22.87
C GLY A 155 -10.88 -5.27 23.96
N GLU A 156 -10.50 -4.26 24.76
CA GLU A 156 -11.35 -3.70 25.83
C GLU A 156 -12.60 -3.00 25.25
N TRP A 157 -13.73 -3.18 25.91
CA TRP A 157 -14.99 -2.54 25.56
C TRP A 157 -15.77 -2.16 26.82
N THR A 158 -16.69 -1.20 26.69
CA THR A 158 -17.54 -0.72 27.81
C THR A 158 -18.98 -0.59 27.36
N CYS A 159 -19.91 -0.70 28.29
CA CYS A 159 -21.34 -0.60 28.04
C CYS A 159 -22.02 0.38 29.00
N LYS A 160 -23.07 1.06 28.52
CA LYS A 160 -23.90 1.97 29.31
C LYS A 160 -25.39 1.69 29.04
N PRO A 161 -26.30 1.93 30.00
CA PRO A 161 -27.73 1.83 29.75
C PRO A 161 -28.17 2.70 28.58
N VAL A 162 -29.04 2.18 27.73
CA VAL A 162 -29.68 2.96 26.66
C VAL A 162 -30.66 3.92 27.32
N CYS A 163 -30.41 5.23 27.21
CA CYS A 163 -31.37 6.24 27.64
C CYS A 163 -32.25 6.62 26.44
N GLU A 164 -33.55 6.31 26.51
CA GLU A 164 -34.49 6.70 25.47
C GLU A 164 -35.12 8.05 25.84
N CYS A 165 -35.17 8.96 24.87
CA CYS A 165 -35.91 10.22 25.02
C CYS A 165 -37.39 9.92 24.80
N LEU A 166 -38.14 9.75 25.88
CA LEU A 166 -39.61 9.65 25.77
C LEU A 166 -40.16 11.04 25.48
N SER A 167 -40.79 11.21 24.32
CA SER A 167 -41.60 12.39 24.03
C SER A 167 -42.87 12.32 24.89
N VAL A 168 -42.88 13.02 26.01
CA VAL A 168 -44.12 13.23 26.77
C VAL A 168 -45.00 14.17 25.94
N SER A 169 -46.21 13.75 25.59
CA SER A 169 -47.20 14.60 24.91
C SER A 169 -47.62 15.75 25.84
N GLY A 170 -46.87 16.85 25.80
CA GLY A 170 -47.09 18.05 26.62
C GLY A 170 -46.67 19.33 25.88
N PRO A 171 -47.24 20.50 26.22
CA PRO A 171 -47.11 21.74 25.43
C PRO A 171 -45.72 22.39 25.48
N VAL A 172 -44.77 21.81 26.23
CA VAL A 172 -43.35 22.13 26.22
C VAL A 172 -42.60 20.81 26.16
N HIS A 173 -41.78 20.57 25.13
CA HIS A 173 -40.98 19.34 25.00
C HIS A 173 -39.57 19.57 25.55
N PRO A 174 -39.27 19.34 26.84
CA PRO A 174 -37.94 18.88 27.22
C PRO A 174 -37.86 17.38 26.89
N CYS A 175 -36.84 16.95 26.13
CA CYS A 175 -36.50 15.53 26.07
C CYS A 175 -36.11 15.09 27.49
N VAL A 176 -36.96 14.33 28.17
CA VAL A 176 -36.55 13.65 29.40
C VAL A 176 -35.79 12.40 28.95
N SER A 177 -34.46 12.44 29.06
CA SER A 177 -33.64 11.24 28.95
C SER A 177 -33.95 10.38 30.17
N VAL A 178 -34.84 9.39 30.01
CA VAL A 178 -35.01 8.35 31.04
C VAL A 178 -33.88 7.37 30.83
N CYS A 179 -32.76 7.62 31.51
CA CYS A 179 -31.79 6.57 31.75
C CYS A 179 -32.42 5.64 32.77
N LEU A 180 -32.58 4.36 32.44
CA LEU A 180 -32.74 3.34 33.47
C LEU A 180 -31.40 3.26 34.21
N SER A 181 -31.17 4.23 35.10
CA SER A 181 -30.10 4.17 36.08
C SER A 181 -30.47 3.10 37.06
N VAL A 182 -29.73 1.99 37.04
CA VAL A 182 -29.66 1.10 38.19
C VAL A 182 -28.96 1.92 39.28
N ASP A 183 -29.74 2.56 40.15
CA ASP A 183 -29.27 2.79 41.50
C ASP A 183 -29.05 1.40 42.14
N GLU A 184 -27.88 1.23 42.75
CA GLU A 184 -27.40 0.02 43.46
C GLU A 184 -28.45 -0.57 44.42
#